data_AF-A0AAD3RT90-F1
#
_entry.id   AF-A0AAD3RT90-F1
#
_cell.length_a   1.000
_cell.length_b   1.000
_cell.length_c   1.000
_cell.angle_alpha   90.00
_cell.angle_beta   90.00
_cell.angle_gamma   90.00
#
_symmetry.space_group_name_H-M   'P 1'
#
loop_
_entity.id
_entity.type
_entity.pdbx_description
1 polymer ?
#
loop_
_entity_poly.entity_id
_entity_poly.type
_entity_poly.pdbx_seq_one_letter_code
_entity_poly.pdbx_strand_id
1 'polypeptide(L)'
;MKNLALLQRGLAALCRFAIGVVFFALIAVVTLQITTRTFGLPSPVWTEELSRYLLLYMTALGIGMSLMTGELVNVDLLQETVSASRAWWMRLIAAICTAGLGAVMIWPAWKFTRIGAFQQSPSLRWPMDIIHASVLLLSVMLFLFALLRVIGMIAGNDDGRPHLSEEA
;
A
#
# COMPACT_ATOMS: atom_id res chain seq x y z
N MET A 1 -3.70 24.74 -4.41
CA MET A 1 -2.56 24.02 -5.04
C MET A 1 -1.47 23.66 -4.02
N LYS A 2 -0.90 24.62 -3.26
CA LYS A 2 -0.01 24.30 -2.12
C LYS A 2 -0.63 23.30 -1.14
N ASN A 3 -1.94 23.41 -0.89
CA ASN A 3 -2.68 22.51 -0.01
C ASN A 3 -2.70 21.05 -0.49
N LEU A 4 -2.68 20.80 -1.81
CA LEU A 4 -2.67 19.45 -2.38
C LEU A 4 -1.31 18.78 -2.15
N ALA A 5 -0.22 19.52 -2.43
CA ALA A 5 1.14 19.05 -2.17
C ALA A 5 1.40 18.84 -0.66
N LEU A 6 0.87 19.73 0.19
CA LEU A 6 0.96 19.58 1.65
C LEU A 6 0.17 18.36 2.13
N LEU A 7 -1.03 18.12 1.60
CA LEU A 7 -1.84 16.95 1.90
C LEU A 7 -1.10 15.65 1.50
N GLN A 8 -0.58 15.59 0.27
CA GLN A 8 0.16 14.43 -0.22
C GLN A 8 1.40 14.16 0.63
N ARG A 9 2.18 15.19 0.97
CA ARG A 9 3.38 15.06 1.83
C ARG A 9 3.01 14.62 3.25
N GLY A 10 1.97 15.19 3.83
CA GLY A 10 1.49 14.83 5.17
C GLY A 10 1.01 13.39 5.23
N LEU A 11 0.21 12.96 4.24
CA LEU A 11 -0.25 11.58 4.14
C LEU A 11 0.92 10.61 3.93
N ALA A 12 1.85 10.92 3.02
CA ALA A 12 3.02 10.09 2.79
C ALA A 12 3.91 9.99 4.04
N ALA A 13 4.10 11.08 4.78
CA ALA A 13 4.86 11.06 6.04
C ALA A 13 4.18 10.18 7.11
N LEU A 14 2.85 10.28 7.24
CA LEU A 14 2.07 9.41 8.13
C LEU A 14 2.18 7.94 7.73
N CYS A 15 2.03 7.62 6.44
CA CYS A 15 2.20 6.27 5.92
C CYS A 15 3.61 5.74 6.18
N ARG A 16 4.66 6.52 5.92
CA ARG A 16 6.05 6.13 6.23
C ARG A 16 6.26 5.80 7.69
N PHE A 17 5.78 6.66 8.59
CA PHE A 17 5.88 6.42 10.02
C PHE A 17 5.14 5.13 10.42
N ALA A 18 3.90 4.95 9.94
CA ALA A 18 3.11 3.75 10.21
C ALA A 18 3.78 2.48 9.67
N ILE A 19 4.34 2.51 8.47
CA ILE A 19 5.13 1.40 7.90
C ILE A 19 6.33 1.08 8.78
N GLY A 20 7.08 2.09 9.24
CA GLY A 20 8.22 1.89 10.14
C GLY A 20 7.83 1.16 11.43
N VAL A 21 6.69 1.54 12.02
CA VAL A 21 6.14 0.87 13.22
C VAL A 21 5.76 -0.59 12.92
N VAL A 22 5.02 -0.83 11.82
CA VAL A 22 4.59 -2.18 11.43
C VAL A 22 5.78 -3.06 11.05
N PHE A 23 6.80 -2.50 10.39
CA PHE A 23 8.03 -3.18 10.00
C PHE A 23 8.87 -3.54 11.22
N PHE A 24 9.00 -2.64 12.19
CA PHE A 24 9.67 -2.94 13.45
C PHE A 24 8.95 -4.07 14.22
N ALA A 25 7.61 -4.04 14.27
CA ALA A 25 6.83 -5.12 14.87
C ALA A 25 7.05 -6.46 14.13
N LEU A 26 7.10 -6.43 12.79
CA LEU A 26 7.38 -7.63 11.98
C LEU A 26 8.76 -8.21 12.31
N ILE A 27 9.79 -7.36 12.39
CA ILE A 27 11.13 -7.78 12.79
C ILE A 27 11.09 -8.43 14.17
N ALA A 28 10.47 -7.79 15.17
CA ALA A 28 10.40 -8.32 16.53
C ALA A 28 9.73 -9.72 16.58
N VAL A 29 8.63 -9.90 15.85
CA VAL A 29 7.90 -11.18 15.77
C VAL A 29 8.73 -12.26 15.09
N VAL A 30 9.37 -11.94 13.96
CA VAL A 30 10.21 -12.90 13.23
C VAL A 30 11.49 -13.22 14.00
N THR A 31 12.10 -12.24 14.69
CA THR A 31 13.24 -12.48 15.56
C THR A 31 12.87 -13.42 16.70
N LEU A 32 11.72 -13.21 17.38
CA LEU A 32 11.22 -14.14 18.40
C LEU A 32 11.07 -15.56 17.83
N GLN A 33 10.49 -15.69 16.64
CA GLN A 33 10.31 -16.98 15.97
C GLN A 33 11.66 -17.67 15.68
N ILE A 34 12.64 -16.93 15.17
CA ILE A 34 13.98 -17.46 14.88
C ILE A 34 14.69 -17.85 16.18
N THR A 35 14.70 -16.97 17.19
CA THR A 35 15.34 -17.23 18.48
C THR A 35 14.78 -18.50 19.14
N THR A 36 13.46 -18.62 19.25
CA THR A 36 12.84 -19.82 19.86
C THR A 36 13.24 -21.10 19.13
N ARG A 37 13.19 -21.09 17.79
CA ARG A 37 13.61 -22.22 16.95
C ARG A 37 15.10 -22.55 17.11
N THR A 38 15.98 -21.55 17.14
CA THR A 38 17.43 -21.75 17.28
C THR A 38 17.81 -22.36 18.62
N PHE A 39 17.11 -22.00 19.71
CA PHE A 39 17.35 -22.54 21.05
C PHE A 39 16.58 -23.83 21.34
N GLY A 40 15.92 -24.44 20.34
CA GLY A 40 15.17 -25.69 20.50
C GLY A 40 13.89 -25.57 21.32
N LEU A 41 13.40 -24.35 21.55
CA LEU A 41 12.13 -24.08 22.20
C LEU A 41 10.98 -24.20 21.19
N PRO A 42 9.77 -24.60 21.62
CA PRO A 42 8.60 -24.59 20.74
C PRO A 42 8.32 -23.16 20.28
N SER A 43 8.33 -22.95 18.96
CA SER A 43 8.00 -21.65 18.36
C SER A 43 6.52 -21.33 18.62
N PRO A 44 6.18 -20.11 19.08
CA PRO A 44 4.78 -19.77 19.32
C PRO A 44 4.00 -19.73 18.00
N VAL A 45 2.93 -20.53 17.88
CA VAL A 45 2.17 -20.70 16.62
C VAL A 45 1.62 -19.37 16.08
N TRP A 46 1.27 -18.44 16.97
CA TRP A 46 0.73 -17.14 16.59
C TRP A 46 1.73 -16.24 15.85
N THR A 47 3.05 -16.48 15.93
CA THR A 47 4.04 -15.62 15.27
C THR A 47 3.92 -15.69 13.74
N GLU A 48 3.61 -16.86 13.19
CA GLU A 48 3.37 -17.05 11.75
C GLU A 48 2.09 -16.36 11.28
N GLU A 49 1.08 -16.34 12.14
CA GLU A 49 -0.18 -15.67 11.86
C GLU A 49 0.00 -14.14 11.91
N LEU A 50 0.63 -13.62 12.97
CA LEU A 50 0.84 -12.20 13.14
C LEU A 50 1.78 -11.63 12.06
N SER A 51 2.84 -12.34 11.67
CA SER A 51 3.76 -11.86 10.63
C SER A 51 3.06 -11.65 9.29
N ARG A 52 2.15 -12.57 8.92
CA ARG A 52 1.29 -12.43 7.72
C ARG A 52 0.38 -11.22 7.83
N TYR A 53 -0.23 -10.98 8.99
CA TYR A 53 -1.11 -9.83 9.21
C TYR A 53 -0.35 -8.50 9.15
N LEU A 54 0.84 -8.44 9.75
CA LEU A 54 1.71 -7.27 9.67
C LEU A 54 2.13 -6.98 8.21
N LEU A 55 2.43 -8.02 7.43
CA LEU A 55 2.76 -7.88 6.01
C LEU A 55 1.58 -7.32 5.17
N LEU A 56 0.35 -7.76 5.46
CA LEU A 56 -0.85 -7.22 4.81
C LEU A 56 -1.01 -5.72 5.07
N TYR A 57 -0.86 -5.30 6.33
CA TYR A 57 -0.94 -3.89 6.70
C TYR A 57 0.21 -3.05 6.13
N MET A 58 1.42 -3.60 6.11
CA MET A 58 2.58 -2.94 5.50
C MET A 58 2.35 -2.67 4.01
N THR A 59 1.85 -3.68 3.29
CA THR A 59 1.48 -3.55 1.87
C THR A 59 0.38 -2.50 1.69
N ALA A 60 -0.66 -2.54 2.54
CA ALA A 60 -1.78 -1.60 2.48
C ALA A 60 -1.36 -0.14 2.71
N LEU A 61 -0.42 0.09 3.63
CA LEU A 61 0.12 1.42 3.94
C LEU A 61 1.14 1.90 2.88
N GLY A 62 1.89 0.98 2.28
CA GLY A 62 2.94 1.27 1.29
C GLY A 62 2.43 1.50 -0.13
N ILE A 63 1.28 0.92 -0.50
CA ILE A 63 0.77 0.90 -1.88
C ILE A 63 0.72 2.29 -2.54
N GLY A 64 0.33 3.31 -1.78
CA GLY A 64 0.22 4.68 -2.28
C GLY A 64 1.58 5.29 -2.63
N MET A 65 2.59 5.04 -1.81
CA MET A 65 3.95 5.53 -2.05
C MET A 65 4.62 4.77 -3.18
N SER A 66 4.49 3.44 -3.22
CA SER A 66 4.98 2.61 -4.33
C SER A 66 4.37 3.00 -5.67
N LEU A 67 3.11 3.48 -5.70
CA LEU A 67 2.53 4.07 -6.90
C LEU A 67 3.25 5.36 -7.32
N MET A 68 3.58 6.25 -6.37
CA MET A 68 4.27 7.51 -6.67
C MET A 68 5.71 7.31 -7.10
N THR A 69 6.43 6.36 -6.49
CA THR A 69 7.83 6.03 -6.82
C THR A 69 7.95 5.14 -8.05
N GLY A 70 6.83 4.68 -8.63
CA GLY A 70 6.82 3.86 -9.84
C GLY A 70 7.23 2.40 -9.62
N GLU A 71 7.24 1.93 -8.37
CA GLU A 71 7.58 0.56 -7.99
C GLU A 71 6.49 -0.47 -8.34
N LEU A 72 5.26 -0.01 -8.55
CA LEU A 72 4.23 -0.87 -9.15
C LEU A 72 4.62 -1.23 -10.58
N VAL A 73 4.17 -2.40 -11.04
CA VAL A 73 4.52 -2.89 -12.38
C VAL A 73 4.16 -1.84 -13.43
N ASN A 74 5.19 -1.25 -14.03
CA ASN A 74 5.10 -0.22 -15.06
C ASN A 74 5.77 -0.70 -16.35
N VAL A 75 5.30 -0.21 -17.49
CA VAL A 75 5.87 -0.51 -18.80
C VAL A 75 6.66 0.70 -19.28
N ASP A 76 7.88 0.84 -18.78
CA ASP A 76 8.69 2.04 -19.02
C ASP A 76 9.26 2.08 -20.45
N LEU A 77 9.70 0.93 -20.98
CA LEU A 77 10.19 0.79 -22.38
C LEU A 77 9.21 1.36 -23.44
N LEU A 78 7.91 1.15 -23.25
CA LEU A 78 6.91 1.66 -24.20
C LEU A 78 6.75 3.18 -24.09
N GLN A 79 6.94 3.75 -22.90
CA GLN A 79 6.83 5.18 -22.68
C GLN A 79 8.06 5.94 -23.18
N GLU A 80 9.23 5.31 -23.15
CA GLU A 80 10.49 5.88 -23.65
C GLU A 80 10.59 5.91 -25.18
N THR A 81 9.84 5.04 -25.87
CA THR A 81 9.88 4.92 -27.34
C THR A 81 8.92 5.87 -28.07
N VAL A 82 7.99 6.51 -27.35
CA VAL A 82 7.00 7.42 -27.94
C VAL A 82 7.30 8.89 -27.64
N SER A 83 6.73 9.81 -28.42
CA SER A 83 6.85 11.25 -28.17
C SER A 83 6.32 11.64 -26.79
N ALA A 84 6.91 12.67 -26.15
CA ALA A 84 6.57 13.12 -24.79
C ALA A 84 5.06 13.31 -24.53
N SER A 85 4.30 13.86 -25.49
CA SER A 85 2.85 14.05 -25.38
C SER A 85 2.08 12.72 -25.29
N ARG A 86 2.46 11.73 -26.12
CA ARG A 86 1.87 10.38 -26.08
C ARG A 86 2.20 9.66 -24.77
N ALA A 87 3.45 9.75 -24.32
CA ALA A 87 3.86 9.17 -23.04
C ALA A 87 3.06 9.76 -21.86
N TRP A 88 2.83 11.08 -21.87
CA TRP A 88 2.02 11.75 -20.84
C TRP A 88 0.58 11.23 -20.81
N TRP A 89 -0.07 11.09 -21.97
CA TRP A 89 -1.42 10.53 -22.05
C TRP A 89 -1.48 9.08 -21.57
N MET A 90 -0.49 8.25 -21.92
CA MET A 90 -0.40 6.89 -21.42
C MET A 90 -0.33 6.84 -19.90
N ARG A 91 0.50 7.69 -19.27
CA ARG A 91 0.61 7.78 -17.81
C ARG A 91 -0.69 8.28 -17.17
N LEU A 92 -1.36 9.25 -17.79
CA LEU A 92 -2.64 9.74 -17.29
C LEU A 92 -3.71 8.66 -17.33
N ILE A 93 -3.83 7.94 -18.45
CA ILE A 93 -4.78 6.83 -18.60
C ILE A 93 -4.47 5.74 -17.58
N ALA A 94 -3.21 5.37 -17.42
CA ALA A 94 -2.79 4.39 -16.40
C ALA A 94 -3.20 4.84 -15.00
N ALA A 95 -2.93 6.09 -14.62
CA ALA A 95 -3.30 6.64 -13.32
C ALA A 95 -4.83 6.67 -13.11
N ILE A 96 -5.61 7.02 -14.14
CA ILE A 96 -7.08 6.97 -14.10
C ILE A 96 -7.58 5.54 -13.92
N CYS A 97 -7.02 4.58 -14.67
CA CYS A 97 -7.36 3.17 -14.54
C CYS A 97 -7.02 2.64 -13.13
N THR A 98 -5.87 3.01 -12.58
CA THR A 98 -5.47 2.65 -11.21
C THR A 98 -6.42 3.25 -10.18
N ALA A 99 -6.82 4.52 -10.33
CA ALA A 99 -7.81 5.15 -9.47
C ALA A 99 -9.16 4.44 -9.58
N GLY A 100 -9.62 4.15 -10.79
CA GLY A 100 -10.85 3.40 -11.05
C GLY A 100 -10.83 2.01 -10.40
N LEU A 101 -9.72 1.28 -10.53
CA LEU A 101 -9.52 -0.01 -9.88
C LEU A 101 -9.63 0.11 -8.36
N GLY A 102 -8.89 1.04 -7.75
CA GLY A 102 -8.96 1.30 -6.32
C GLY A 102 -10.40 1.59 -5.86
N ALA A 103 -11.12 2.44 -6.58
CA ALA A 103 -12.51 2.78 -6.28
C ALA A 103 -13.44 1.55 -6.35
N VAL A 104 -13.33 0.73 -7.41
CA VAL A 104 -14.13 -0.49 -7.58
C VAL A 104 -13.84 -1.49 -6.46
N MET A 105 -12.60 -1.59 -5.99
CA MET A 105 -12.20 -2.53 -4.93
C MET A 105 -12.72 -2.15 -3.53
N ILE A 106 -13.03 -0.87 -3.26
CA ILE A 106 -13.49 -0.41 -1.94
C ILE A 106 -14.76 -1.14 -1.49
N TRP A 107 -15.75 -1.30 -2.37
CA TRP A 107 -17.04 -1.88 -1.99
C TRP A 107 -16.94 -3.39 -1.66
N PRO A 108 -16.31 -4.24 -2.51
CA PRO A 108 -16.03 -5.62 -2.15
C PRO A 108 -15.16 -5.74 -0.88
N ALA A 109 -14.14 -4.90 -0.72
CA ALA A 109 -13.27 -4.92 0.46
C ALA A 109 -14.03 -4.57 1.74
N TRP A 110 -14.97 -3.62 1.68
CA TRP A 110 -15.88 -3.29 2.78
C TRP A 110 -16.75 -4.49 3.16
N LYS A 111 -17.37 -5.16 2.18
CA LYS A 111 -18.16 -6.37 2.42
C LYS A 111 -17.32 -7.49 3.04
N PHE A 112 -16.11 -7.69 2.54
CA PHE A 112 -15.17 -8.69 3.05
C PHE A 112 -14.77 -8.41 4.51
N THR A 113 -14.52 -7.15 4.83
CA THR A 113 -14.25 -6.67 6.20
C THR A 113 -15.43 -6.97 7.13
N ARG A 114 -16.65 -6.65 6.71
CA ARG A 114 -17.86 -6.90 7.51
C ARG A 114 -18.11 -8.39 7.77
N ILE A 115 -17.83 -9.26 6.81
CA ILE A 115 -17.96 -10.72 6.99
C ILE A 115 -16.94 -11.21 8.04
N GLY A 116 -15.76 -10.61 8.09
CA GLY A 116 -14.71 -10.94 9.06
C GLY A 116 -15.13 -10.75 10.51
N ALA A 117 -16.11 -9.89 10.82
CA ALA A 117 -16.56 -9.64 12.19
C ALA A 117 -17.20 -10.89 12.83
N PHE A 118 -17.69 -11.83 12.01
CA PHE A 118 -18.26 -13.10 12.46
C PHE A 118 -17.24 -14.24 12.52
N GLN A 119 -15.96 -13.96 12.26
CA GLN A 119 -14.89 -14.95 12.16
C GLN A 119 -13.75 -14.61 13.12
N GLN A 120 -13.13 -15.64 13.68
CA GLN A 120 -11.99 -15.53 14.58
C GLN A 120 -10.78 -16.18 13.94
N SER A 121 -9.61 -15.61 14.17
CA SER A 121 -8.37 -16.17 13.66
C SER A 121 -7.97 -17.45 14.43
N PRO A 122 -7.33 -18.45 13.77
CA PRO A 122 -7.13 -19.76 14.37
C PRO A 122 -6.23 -19.76 15.62
N SER A 123 -5.15 -18.97 15.60
CA SER A 123 -4.14 -18.96 16.67
C SER A 123 -4.35 -17.79 17.63
N LEU A 124 -4.47 -16.56 17.10
CA LEU A 124 -4.61 -15.36 17.94
C LEU A 124 -6.03 -15.17 18.48
N ARG A 125 -7.04 -15.80 17.87
CA ARG A 125 -8.46 -15.55 18.15
C ARG A 125 -8.78 -14.07 18.09
N TRP A 126 -8.22 -13.40 17.09
CA TRP A 126 -8.56 -12.02 16.77
C TRP A 126 -9.74 -12.00 15.82
N PRO A 127 -10.63 -11.00 15.92
CA PRO A 127 -11.70 -10.87 14.96
C PRO A 127 -11.11 -10.53 13.58
N MET A 128 -11.54 -11.27 12.56
CA MET A 128 -10.96 -11.17 11.22
C MET A 128 -11.34 -9.88 10.50
N ASP A 129 -12.30 -9.11 10.99
CA ASP A 129 -12.62 -7.78 10.46
C ASP A 129 -11.41 -6.85 10.53
N ILE A 130 -10.64 -6.86 11.61
CA ILE A 130 -9.39 -6.10 11.73
C ILE A 130 -8.46 -6.51 10.58
N ILE A 131 -8.22 -7.80 10.42
CA ILE A 131 -7.29 -8.30 9.39
C ILE A 131 -7.79 -7.99 7.98
N HIS A 132 -9.07 -8.19 7.71
CA HIS A 132 -9.69 -7.91 6.41
C HIS A 132 -9.75 -6.41 6.11
N ALA A 133 -9.78 -5.55 7.13
CA ALA A 133 -9.70 -4.11 6.96
C ALA A 133 -8.37 -3.67 6.31
N SER A 134 -7.32 -4.49 6.34
CA SER A 134 -6.10 -4.24 5.55
C SER A 134 -6.38 -4.14 4.04
N VAL A 135 -7.28 -4.97 3.51
CA VAL A 135 -7.68 -4.95 2.09
C VAL A 135 -8.47 -3.68 1.76
N LEU A 136 -9.34 -3.26 2.69
CA LEU A 136 -10.08 -2.01 2.57
C LEU A 136 -9.11 -0.82 2.59
N LEU A 137 -8.19 -0.80 3.56
CA LEU A 137 -7.15 0.23 3.67
C LEU A 137 -6.32 0.32 2.39
N LEU A 138 -5.87 -0.82 1.85
CA LEU A 138 -5.13 -0.90 0.60
C LEU A 138 -5.93 -0.27 -0.55
N SER A 139 -7.21 -0.65 -0.68
CA SER A 139 -8.07 -0.17 -1.76
C SER A 139 -8.30 1.36 -1.68
N VAL A 140 -8.52 1.86 -0.46
CA VAL A 140 -8.69 3.30 -0.20
C VAL A 140 -7.39 4.06 -0.46
N MET A 141 -6.24 3.57 0.01
CA MET A 141 -4.94 4.20 -0.21
C MET A 141 -4.58 4.21 -1.70
N LEU A 142 -4.78 3.10 -2.41
CA LEU A 142 -4.55 3.01 -3.85
C LEU A 142 -5.41 4.03 -4.61
N PHE A 143 -6.71 4.09 -4.30
CA PHE A 143 -7.63 5.06 -4.90
C PHE A 143 -7.17 6.50 -4.63
N LEU A 144 -6.88 6.82 -3.37
CA LEU A 144 -6.59 8.18 -2.96
C LEU A 144 -5.28 8.68 -3.59
N PHE A 145 -4.20 7.90 -3.53
CA PHE A 145 -2.92 8.31 -4.14
C PHE A 145 -2.99 8.35 -5.68
N ALA A 146 -3.70 7.42 -6.32
CA ALA A 146 -3.91 7.47 -7.76
C ALA A 146 -4.73 8.70 -8.17
N LEU A 147 -5.78 9.02 -7.41
CA LEU A 147 -6.60 10.21 -7.64
C LEU A 147 -5.78 11.49 -7.44
N LEU A 148 -4.93 11.56 -6.41
CA LEU A 148 -4.02 12.69 -6.20
C LEU A 148 -3.07 12.87 -7.41
N ARG A 149 -2.53 11.78 -7.96
CA ARG A 149 -1.68 11.83 -9.17
C ARG A 149 -2.46 12.34 -10.38
N VAL A 150 -3.66 11.82 -10.62
CA VAL A 150 -4.54 12.27 -11.72
C VAL A 150 -4.82 13.77 -11.60
N ILE A 151 -5.20 14.25 -10.40
CA ILE A 151 -5.46 15.67 -10.15
C ILE A 151 -4.19 16.49 -10.35
N GLY A 152 -3.04 16.02 -9.87
CA GLY A 152 -1.73 16.66 -10.06
C GLY A 152 -1.36 16.81 -11.54
N MET A 153 -1.61 15.76 -12.34
CA MET A 153 -1.35 15.76 -13.77
C MET A 153 -2.26 16.73 -14.53
N ILE A 154 -3.56 16.71 -14.25
CA ILE A 154 -4.52 17.62 -14.90
C ILE A 154 -4.27 19.08 -14.50
N ALA A 155 -3.85 19.32 -13.26
CA ALA A 155 -3.49 20.66 -12.78
C ALA A 155 -2.13 21.16 -13.32
N GLY A 156 -1.38 20.33 -14.06
CA GLY A 156 -0.06 20.69 -14.62
C GLY A 156 1.08 20.74 -13.60
N ASN A 157 0.89 20.14 -12.42
CA ASN A 157 1.89 20.14 -11.33
C ASN A 157 2.67 18.81 -11.23
N ASP A 158 2.25 17.80 -11.98
CA ASP A 158 2.84 16.45 -12.00
C ASP A 158 2.86 15.99 -13.46
N ASP A 159 3.97 15.41 -13.93
CA ASP A 159 4.09 14.90 -15.30
C ASP A 159 3.77 13.39 -15.39
N GLY A 160 3.36 12.81 -14.27
CA GLY A 160 3.05 11.41 -14.10
C GLY A 160 4.30 10.53 -13.99
N ARG A 161 5.52 11.08 -13.96
CA ARG A 161 6.73 10.24 -13.86
C ARG A 161 6.90 9.68 -12.44
N PRO A 162 7.64 8.57 -12.28
CA PRO A 162 8.07 8.12 -10.97
C PRO A 162 8.81 9.23 -10.22
N HIS A 163 8.34 9.59 -9.03
CA HIS A 163 9.08 10.44 -8.11
C HIS A 163 10.12 9.56 -7.43
N LEU A 164 11.25 9.35 -8.09
CA LEU A 164 12.38 8.64 -7.49
C LEU A 164 12.72 9.36 -6.18
N SER A 165 12.63 8.66 -5.05
CA SER A 165 13.18 9.16 -3.79
C SER A 165 14.66 9.39 -4.01
N GLU A 166 15.19 10.58 -3.68
CA GLU A 166 16.62 10.93 -3.78
C GLU A 166 17.55 10.07 -2.89
N GLU A 167 17.06 8.96 -2.34
CA GLU A 167 17.82 7.98 -1.57
C GLU A 167 18.35 6.91 -2.54
N ALA A 168 19.38 7.29 -3.31
CA ALA A 168 20.33 6.39 -3.95
C ALA A 168 21.65 6.39 -3.17
#